data_AF-A0AB34FBF7-F1
#
_entry.id   AF-A0AB34FBF7-F1
#
_cell.length_a   1.000
_cell.length_b   1.000
_cell.length_c   1.000
_cell.angle_alpha   90.00
_cell.angle_beta   90.00
_cell.angle_gamma   90.00
#
_symmetry.space_group_name_H-M   'P 1'
#
loop_
_entity.id
_entity.type
_entity.pdbx_description
1 polymer ?
#
loop_
_entity_poly.entity_id
_entity_poly.type
_entity_poly.pdbx_seq_one_letter_code
_entity_poly.pdbx_strand_id
1 'polypeptide(L)'
;MVRAPPFPDSPWSDPAVVLASHQLERVRKLQRELDSCTVAAERAMICRQTRDSLLDERENLEILFAICRDVMEASEQNCTSELDESWQQFRETATKGAKLRAVRAKALQTVADRWGAKVVHHYGWGMIAHRYCQQLRAAANEMDWPTFVRRLNQALLERHWAKSLCVHPIAASMNPITQPDILKARRPSPPDKIRLAKGKSPSTEAELEQGHKAAKAESERRYRTVNKLFTGLGLDRFGVVGFWREGVAISAIAAVVSRLLDGFHFAIGYRS
;
A
#
# COMPACT_ATOMS: atom_id res chain seq x y z
N MET A 1 24.36 3.28 24.00
CA MET A 1 23.72 3.06 22.68
C MET A 1 22.63 4.11 22.51
N VAL A 2 22.65 4.89 21.43
CA VAL A 2 21.67 5.95 21.17
C VAL A 2 20.34 5.30 20.79
N ARG A 3 19.31 5.55 21.60
CA ARG A 3 17.93 5.06 21.41
C ARG A 3 17.42 5.62 20.08
N ALA A 4 17.10 4.76 19.12
CA ALA A 4 16.40 5.20 17.92
C ALA A 4 15.02 5.77 18.35
N PRO A 5 14.59 6.92 17.82
CA PRO A 5 13.30 7.48 18.19
C PRO A 5 12.18 6.48 17.85
N PRO A 6 11.16 6.34 18.73
CA PRO A 6 10.21 5.24 18.68
C PRO A 6 9.35 5.22 17.41
N PHE A 7 9.28 6.32 16.66
CA PHE A 7 8.64 6.37 15.36
C PHE A 7 9.39 7.35 14.47
N PRO A 8 9.59 7.07 13.17
CA PRO A 8 10.05 8.11 12.25
C PRO A 8 8.96 9.19 12.19
N ASP A 9 9.36 10.48 12.23
CA ASP A 9 8.47 11.67 12.23
C ASP A 9 7.52 11.78 11.02
N SER A 10 7.53 10.79 10.12
CA SER A 10 6.72 10.77 8.92
C SER A 10 5.44 9.96 9.13
N PRO A 11 4.25 10.50 8.77
CA PRO A 11 2.98 9.78 8.85
C PRO A 11 2.97 8.50 8.00
N TRP A 12 3.85 8.40 7.01
CA TRP A 12 4.03 7.21 6.16
C TRP A 12 4.76 6.05 6.85
N SER A 13 5.17 6.24 8.09
CA SER A 13 5.74 5.19 8.94
C SER A 13 4.71 4.60 9.88
N ASP A 14 3.52 5.17 10.00
CA ASP A 14 2.45 4.68 10.88
C ASP A 14 2.12 3.20 10.54
N PRO A 15 2.10 2.29 11.54
CA PRO A 15 1.65 0.91 11.36
C PRO A 15 0.34 0.78 10.58
N ALA A 16 -0.63 1.66 10.80
CA ALA A 16 -1.92 1.65 10.11
C ALA A 16 -1.82 1.99 8.61
N VAL A 17 -0.74 2.64 8.21
CA VAL A 17 -0.44 2.93 6.80
C VAL A 17 0.37 1.79 6.18
N VAL A 18 1.26 1.16 6.95
CA VAL A 18 2.26 0.23 6.40
C VAL A 18 1.91 -1.25 6.44
N LEU A 19 0.94 -1.64 7.26
CA LEU A 19 0.52 -3.01 7.50
C LEU A 19 -0.86 -3.31 6.91
N ALA A 20 -1.08 -4.57 6.51
CA ALA A 20 -2.42 -5.06 6.21
C ALA A 20 -3.28 -5.13 7.49
N SER A 21 -4.61 -5.10 7.35
CA SER A 21 -5.53 -5.05 8.50
C SER A 21 -5.31 -6.17 9.52
N HIS A 22 -5.04 -7.40 9.07
CA HIS A 22 -4.80 -8.54 9.97
C HIS A 22 -3.47 -8.42 10.72
N GLN A 23 -2.43 -7.90 10.06
CA GLN A 23 -1.13 -7.62 10.69
C GLN A 23 -1.24 -6.49 11.71
N LEU A 24 -1.99 -5.44 11.38
CA LEU A 24 -2.26 -4.34 12.30
C LEU A 24 -3.03 -4.82 13.54
N GLU A 25 -4.03 -5.68 13.35
CA GLU A 25 -4.77 -6.25 14.48
C GLU A 25 -3.88 -7.10 15.38
N ARG A 26 -2.92 -7.84 14.81
CA ARG A 26 -1.91 -8.57 15.59
C ARG A 26 -1.04 -7.65 16.44
N VAL A 27 -0.57 -6.53 15.87
CA VAL A 27 0.19 -5.52 16.63
C VAL A 27 -0.66 -4.93 17.76
N ARG A 28 -1.92 -4.59 17.48
CA ARG A 28 -2.86 -4.06 18.50
C ARG A 28 -3.19 -5.07 19.59
N LYS A 29 -3.28 -6.35 19.23
CA LYS A 29 -3.45 -7.44 20.20
C LYS A 29 -2.22 -7.53 21.11
N LEU A 30 -1.01 -7.58 20.54
CA LEU A 30 0.23 -7.59 21.31
C LEU A 30 0.33 -6.39 22.26
N GLN A 31 0.05 -5.18 21.77
CA GLN A 31 0.05 -3.97 22.58
C GLN A 31 -0.90 -4.08 23.77
N ARG A 32 -2.16 -4.51 23.54
CA ARG A 32 -3.14 -4.69 24.61
C ARG A 32 -2.71 -5.73 25.64
N GLU A 33 -2.19 -6.87 25.19
CA GLU A 33 -1.71 -7.93 26.07
C GLU A 33 -0.57 -7.43 26.96
N LEU A 34 0.42 -6.72 26.39
CA LEU A 34 1.54 -6.16 27.14
C LEU A 34 1.11 -5.03 28.09
N ASP A 35 0.19 -4.16 27.67
CA ASP A 35 -0.33 -3.07 28.51
C ASP A 35 -1.14 -3.59 29.71
N SER A 36 -1.87 -4.70 29.51
CA SER A 36 -2.67 -5.34 30.57
C SER A 36 -1.83 -6.17 31.54
N CYS A 37 -0.63 -6.56 31.14
CA CYS A 37 0.22 -7.46 31.90
C CYS A 37 1.05 -6.68 32.92
N THR A 38 0.96 -7.03 34.20
CA THR A 38 1.72 -6.38 35.29
C THR A 38 2.95 -7.19 35.73
N VAL A 39 3.02 -8.46 35.34
CA VAL A 39 4.07 -9.40 35.77
C VAL A 39 5.13 -9.54 34.69
N ALA A 40 6.39 -9.24 35.03
CA ALA A 40 7.51 -9.29 34.08
C ALA A 40 7.71 -10.66 33.41
N ALA A 41 7.49 -11.76 34.15
CA ALA A 41 7.61 -13.11 33.62
C ALA A 41 6.55 -13.43 32.56
N GLU A 42 5.32 -12.93 32.74
CA GLU A 42 4.22 -13.11 31.80
C GLU A 42 4.43 -12.22 30.56
N ARG A 43 4.88 -10.97 30.71
CA ARG A 43 5.32 -10.13 29.58
C ARG A 43 6.38 -10.82 28.74
N ALA A 44 7.41 -11.37 29.38
CA ALA A 44 8.47 -12.11 28.70
C ALA A 44 7.93 -13.35 27.96
N MET A 45 6.90 -14.00 28.50
CA MET A 45 6.23 -15.12 27.83
C MET A 45 5.45 -14.66 26.59
N ILE A 46 4.68 -13.58 26.68
CA ILE A 46 3.94 -12.97 25.56
C ILE A 46 4.91 -12.58 24.43
N CYS A 47 6.03 -11.94 24.79
CA CYS A 47 7.06 -11.55 23.84
C CYS A 47 7.69 -12.76 23.14
N ARG A 48 8.02 -13.84 23.87
CA ARG A 48 8.54 -15.08 23.29
C ARG A 48 7.53 -15.75 22.36
N GLN A 49 6.29 -15.91 22.80
CA GLN A 49 5.23 -16.53 21.99
C GLN A 49 4.99 -15.75 20.69
N THR A 50 4.98 -14.42 20.77
CA THR A 50 4.80 -13.56 19.60
C THR A 50 5.99 -13.66 18.65
N ARG A 51 7.22 -13.66 19.18
CA ARG A 51 8.45 -13.88 18.40
C ARG A 51 8.41 -15.21 17.66
N ASP A 52 8.14 -16.30 18.37
CA ASP A 52 8.15 -17.65 17.80
C ASP A 52 7.07 -17.78 16.72
N SER A 53 5.87 -17.29 17.00
CA SER A 53 4.78 -17.23 16.02
C SER A 53 5.13 -16.39 14.79
N LEU A 54 5.94 -15.33 14.91
CA LEU A 54 6.40 -14.54 13.76
C LEU A 54 7.49 -15.26 12.98
N LEU A 55 8.40 -15.97 13.65
CA LEU A 55 9.48 -16.73 13.02
C LEU A 55 8.96 -17.97 12.27
N ASP A 56 7.89 -18.59 12.77
CA ASP A 56 7.23 -19.72 12.11
C ASP A 56 6.54 -19.31 10.80
N GLU A 57 6.14 -18.04 10.67
CA GLU A 57 5.52 -17.50 9.47
C GLU A 57 6.59 -17.20 8.40
N ARG A 58 6.58 -17.98 7.30
CA ARG A 58 7.55 -17.88 6.20
C ARG A 58 7.31 -16.71 5.23
N GLU A 59 6.60 -15.67 5.65
CA GLU A 59 6.15 -14.58 4.78
C GLU A 59 7.01 -13.32 4.89
N ASN A 60 6.92 -12.42 3.90
CA ASN A 60 7.63 -11.13 3.84
C ASN A 60 7.10 -10.15 4.90
N LEU A 61 7.36 -10.45 6.17
CA LEU A 61 6.82 -9.80 7.36
C LEU A 61 7.84 -8.89 8.03
N GLU A 62 8.94 -8.51 7.38
CA GLU A 62 10.04 -7.79 8.04
C GLU A 62 9.56 -6.48 8.69
N ILE A 63 8.67 -5.75 8.03
CA ILE A 63 8.07 -4.53 8.60
C ILE A 63 7.22 -4.85 9.84
N LEU A 64 6.49 -5.97 9.85
CA LEU A 64 5.73 -6.42 11.01
C LEU A 64 6.67 -6.78 12.16
N PHE A 65 7.76 -7.52 11.90
CA PHE A 65 8.79 -7.82 12.89
C PHE A 65 9.35 -6.54 13.52
N ALA A 66 9.64 -5.53 12.70
CA ALA A 66 10.14 -4.25 13.17
C ALA A 66 9.15 -3.58 14.14
N ILE A 67 7.87 -3.51 13.75
CA ILE A 67 6.83 -2.88 14.57
C ILE A 67 6.58 -3.66 15.86
N CYS A 68 6.50 -4.99 15.80
CA CYS A 68 6.36 -5.83 16.99
C CYS A 68 7.56 -5.68 17.93
N ARG A 69 8.79 -5.60 17.41
CA ARG A 69 9.97 -5.30 18.21
C ARG A 69 9.85 -3.94 18.89
N ASP A 70 9.46 -2.89 18.17
CA ASP A 70 9.31 -1.55 18.73
C ASP A 70 8.27 -1.55 19.89
N VAL A 71 7.17 -2.30 19.74
CA VAL A 71 6.16 -2.51 20.81
C VAL A 71 6.74 -3.28 22.00
N MET A 72 7.44 -4.38 21.76
CA MET A 72 8.07 -5.18 22.83
C MET A 72 9.12 -4.37 23.60
N GLU A 73 9.98 -3.64 22.90
CA GLU A 73 11.03 -2.79 23.52
C GLU A 73 10.46 -1.61 24.30
N ALA A 74 9.30 -1.08 23.90
CA ALA A 74 8.59 -0.05 24.65
C ALA A 74 8.02 -0.57 25.98
N SER A 75 7.69 -1.88 26.06
CA SER A 75 7.07 -2.50 27.23
C SER A 75 8.01 -2.90 28.38
N GLU A 76 9.34 -2.79 28.19
CA GLU A 76 10.49 -2.90 29.13
C GLU A 76 11.64 -3.80 28.62
N GLN A 77 12.88 -3.50 29.06
CA GLN A 77 14.17 -3.95 28.51
C GLN A 77 14.56 -5.42 28.74
N ASN A 78 13.79 -6.23 29.49
CA ASN A 78 14.22 -7.57 29.93
C ASN A 78 13.59 -8.73 29.16
N CYS A 79 12.93 -8.49 28.02
CA CYS A 79 12.35 -9.58 27.22
C CYS A 79 13.39 -10.48 26.53
N THR A 80 14.66 -10.09 26.55
CA THR A 80 15.70 -10.70 25.72
C THR A 80 16.88 -11.22 26.54
N SER A 81 17.04 -12.53 26.58
CA SER A 81 18.34 -13.16 26.84
C SER A 81 19.20 -12.95 25.59
N GLU A 82 20.41 -12.38 25.73
CA GLU A 82 21.32 -12.14 24.59
C GLU A 82 21.86 -13.44 23.95
N LEU A 83 21.68 -14.59 24.61
CA LEU A 83 22.23 -15.89 24.20
C LEU A 83 21.23 -16.79 23.43
N ASP A 84 20.03 -16.29 23.14
CA ASP A 84 18.98 -17.06 22.46
C ASP A 84 19.00 -16.80 20.94
N GLU A 85 19.35 -17.81 20.16
CA GLU A 85 19.44 -17.74 18.68
C GLU A 85 18.14 -17.25 18.04
N SER A 86 16.97 -17.63 18.59
CA SER A 86 15.66 -17.17 18.08
C SER A 86 15.49 -15.67 18.28
N TRP A 87 15.95 -15.12 19.41
CA TRP A 87 15.95 -13.67 19.63
C TRP A 87 16.90 -12.95 18.67
N GLN A 88 18.05 -13.53 18.36
CA GLN A 88 18.97 -12.96 17.38
C GLN A 88 18.34 -12.93 15.98
N GLN A 89 17.80 -14.05 15.50
CA GLN A 89 17.13 -14.12 14.20
C GLN A 89 15.96 -13.13 14.08
N PHE A 90 15.15 -13.02 15.15
CA PHE A 90 14.08 -12.03 15.23
C PHE A 90 14.60 -10.59 15.12
N ARG A 91 15.62 -10.22 15.90
CA ARG A 91 16.20 -8.87 15.91
C ARG A 91 16.83 -8.50 14.57
N GLU A 92 17.51 -9.44 13.92
CA GLU A 92 18.08 -9.23 12.59
C GLU A 92 16.98 -8.94 11.55
N THR A 93 15.90 -9.71 11.59
CA THR A 93 14.75 -9.56 10.70
C THR A 93 14.01 -8.24 10.97
N ALA A 94 13.76 -7.91 12.25
CA ALA A 94 13.18 -6.63 12.66
C ALA A 94 14.06 -5.45 12.25
N THR A 95 15.38 -5.58 12.30
CA THR A 95 16.32 -4.53 11.85
C THR A 95 16.26 -4.31 10.34
N LYS A 96 16.18 -5.39 9.54
CA LYS A 96 15.94 -5.31 8.08
C LYS A 96 14.59 -4.63 7.82
N GLY A 97 13.57 -5.00 8.57
CA GLY A 97 12.23 -4.41 8.54
C GLY A 97 12.18 -2.93 8.83
N ALA A 98 12.87 -2.48 9.87
CA ALA A 98 12.93 -1.07 10.26
C ALA A 98 13.57 -0.21 9.16
N LYS A 99 14.66 -0.72 8.55
CA LYS A 99 15.28 -0.08 7.37
C LYS A 99 14.31 -0.01 6.20
N LEU A 100 13.62 -1.11 5.88
CA LEU A 100 12.63 -1.15 4.80
C LEU A 100 11.47 -0.17 5.04
N ARG A 101 10.93 -0.12 6.27
CA ARG A 101 9.88 0.80 6.71
C ARG A 101 10.32 2.26 6.51
N ALA A 102 11.51 2.63 6.99
CA ALA A 102 12.02 3.99 6.86
C ALA A 102 12.24 4.41 5.39
N VAL A 103 12.88 3.57 4.57
CA VAL A 103 13.12 3.89 3.15
C VAL A 103 11.80 4.00 2.38
N ARG A 104 10.83 3.14 2.71
CA ARG A 104 9.50 3.16 2.11
C ARG A 104 8.70 4.40 2.51
N ALA A 105 8.71 4.76 3.79
CA ALA A 105 8.08 5.99 4.28
C ALA A 105 8.63 7.22 3.55
N LYS A 106 9.96 7.31 3.37
CA LYS A 106 10.60 8.39 2.60
C LYS A 106 10.16 8.42 1.13
N ALA A 107 10.00 7.25 0.51
CA ALA A 107 9.53 7.15 -0.86
C ALA A 107 8.07 7.63 -0.98
N LEU A 108 7.19 7.19 -0.08
CA LEU A 108 5.80 7.60 -0.04
C LEU A 108 5.64 9.08 0.30
N GLN A 109 6.46 9.63 1.20
CA GLN A 109 6.50 11.07 1.48
C GLN A 109 6.79 11.86 0.21
N THR A 110 7.81 11.46 -0.56
CA THR A 110 8.14 12.14 -1.83
C THR A 110 6.96 12.12 -2.81
N VAL A 111 6.24 10.99 -2.88
CA VAL A 111 5.07 10.86 -3.73
C VAL A 111 3.92 11.73 -3.23
N ALA A 112 3.67 11.74 -1.92
CA ALA A 112 2.65 12.57 -1.29
C ALA A 112 2.92 14.06 -1.46
N ASP A 113 4.16 14.51 -1.37
CA ASP A 113 4.54 15.91 -1.54
C ASP A 113 4.30 16.38 -2.99
N ARG A 114 4.45 15.47 -3.97
CA ARG A 114 4.34 15.81 -5.40
C ARG A 114 2.95 15.60 -5.97
N TRP A 115 2.27 14.55 -5.57
CA TRP A 115 0.99 14.12 -6.13
C TRP A 115 -0.16 14.21 -5.12
N GLY A 116 0.13 14.49 -3.85
CA GLY A 116 -0.83 14.64 -2.78
C GLY A 116 -1.00 13.38 -1.92
N ALA A 117 -1.07 13.56 -0.59
CA ALA A 117 -1.26 12.47 0.36
C ALA A 117 -2.57 11.69 0.11
N LYS A 118 -3.64 12.37 -0.33
CA LYS A 118 -4.94 11.74 -0.64
C LYS A 118 -4.83 10.66 -1.71
N VAL A 119 -3.94 10.85 -2.70
CA VAL A 119 -3.68 9.87 -3.76
C VAL A 119 -3.02 8.62 -3.16
N VAL A 120 -1.97 8.81 -2.35
CA VAL A 120 -1.23 7.72 -1.73
C VAL A 120 -2.12 6.87 -0.82
N HIS A 121 -2.97 7.52 -0.01
CA HIS A 121 -3.94 6.83 0.85
C HIS A 121 -5.02 6.12 0.05
N HIS A 122 -5.57 6.76 -0.98
CA HIS A 122 -6.64 6.18 -1.79
C HIS A 122 -6.20 4.86 -2.43
N TYR A 123 -4.99 4.79 -2.99
CA TYR A 123 -4.51 3.55 -3.60
C TYR A 123 -3.80 2.60 -2.62
N GLY A 124 -3.79 2.90 -1.31
CA GLY A 124 -3.20 2.03 -0.30
C GLY A 124 -1.73 1.68 -0.58
N TRP A 125 -0.96 2.57 -1.21
CA TRP A 125 0.44 2.31 -1.58
C TRP A 125 1.34 2.03 -0.36
N GLY A 126 0.90 2.53 0.79
CA GLY A 126 1.38 2.18 2.12
C GLY A 126 1.40 0.69 2.44
N MET A 127 0.68 -0.20 1.73
CA MET A 127 0.72 -1.66 1.97
C MET A 127 1.42 -2.48 0.86
N ILE A 128 1.74 -1.86 -0.28
CA ILE A 128 2.39 -2.51 -1.43
C ILE A 128 3.93 -2.62 -1.30
N ALA A 129 4.51 -3.71 -1.79
CA ALA A 129 5.95 -4.01 -1.76
C ALA A 129 6.90 -2.81 -2.01
N HIS A 130 8.05 -2.81 -1.32
CA HIS A 130 9.03 -1.73 -1.37
C HIS A 130 9.45 -1.31 -2.79
N ARG A 131 9.68 -2.28 -3.69
CA ARG A 131 10.08 -2.00 -5.09
C ARG A 131 9.04 -1.15 -5.82
N TYR A 132 7.75 -1.39 -5.57
CA TYR A 132 6.65 -0.63 -6.13
C TYR A 132 6.70 0.84 -5.67
N CYS A 133 6.91 1.07 -4.37
CA CYS A 133 7.04 2.40 -3.80
C CYS A 133 8.22 3.18 -4.40
N GLN A 134 9.35 2.51 -4.69
CA GLN A 134 10.48 3.15 -5.39
C GLN A 134 10.14 3.54 -6.83
N GLN A 135 9.37 2.73 -7.55
CA GLN A 135 8.95 3.07 -8.91
C GLN A 135 8.00 4.27 -8.93
N LEU A 136 7.08 4.35 -7.97
CA LEU A 136 6.22 5.52 -7.80
C LEU A 136 7.03 6.78 -7.48
N ARG A 137 7.99 6.68 -6.56
CA ARG A 137 8.89 7.79 -6.24
C ARG A 137 9.65 8.29 -7.46
N ALA A 138 10.17 7.38 -8.27
CA ALA A 138 10.87 7.73 -9.51
C ALA A 138 9.93 8.42 -10.50
N ALA A 139 8.71 7.89 -10.71
CA ALA A 139 7.69 8.53 -11.54
C ALA A 139 7.34 9.93 -11.05
N ALA A 140 7.10 10.11 -9.74
CA ALA A 140 6.80 11.41 -9.14
C ALA A 140 7.94 12.40 -9.33
N ASN A 141 9.20 11.94 -9.26
CA ASN A 141 10.36 12.78 -9.54
C ASN A 141 10.43 13.27 -10.99
N GLU A 142 9.93 12.47 -11.93
CA GLU A 142 10.02 12.72 -13.37
C GLU A 142 8.86 13.56 -13.91
N MET A 143 7.65 13.42 -13.35
CA MET A 143 6.45 14.05 -13.91
C MET A 143 5.40 14.41 -12.85
N ASP A 144 4.55 15.38 -13.20
CA ASP A 144 3.39 15.75 -12.40
C ASP A 144 2.28 14.68 -12.47
N TRP A 145 1.30 14.78 -11.56
CA TRP A 145 0.19 13.84 -11.49
C TRP A 145 -0.61 13.77 -12.80
N PRO A 146 -1.02 14.88 -13.44
CA PRO A 146 -1.76 14.83 -14.70
C PRO A 146 -1.01 14.09 -15.82
N THR A 147 0.28 14.33 -15.97
CA THR A 147 1.09 13.63 -16.97
C THR A 147 1.21 12.15 -16.65
N PHE A 148 1.45 11.81 -15.38
CA PHE A 148 1.53 10.42 -14.94
C PHE A 148 0.23 9.67 -15.21
N VAL A 149 -0.92 10.18 -14.77
CA VAL A 149 -2.23 9.53 -14.94
C VAL A 149 -2.55 9.30 -16.41
N ARG A 150 -2.29 10.28 -17.26
CA ARG A 150 -2.51 10.14 -18.71
C ARG A 150 -1.71 8.97 -19.29
N ARG A 151 -0.42 8.86 -18.96
CA ARG A 151 0.44 7.78 -19.46
C ARG A 151 0.09 6.44 -18.81
N LEU A 152 -0.27 6.46 -17.53
CA LEU A 152 -0.71 5.30 -16.79
C LEU A 152 -2.00 4.71 -17.37
N ASN A 153 -3.00 5.54 -17.65
CA ASN A 153 -4.25 5.06 -18.20
C ASN A 153 -4.07 4.47 -19.61
N GLN A 154 -3.16 5.02 -20.41
CA GLN A 154 -2.76 4.40 -21.68
C GLN A 154 -2.15 3.01 -21.45
N ALA A 155 -1.25 2.87 -20.48
CA ALA A 155 -0.66 1.58 -20.12
C ALA A 155 -1.72 0.57 -19.63
N LEU A 156 -2.67 1.01 -18.80
CA LEU A 156 -3.77 0.19 -18.28
C LEU A 156 -4.70 -0.28 -19.40
N LEU A 157 -5.06 0.59 -20.34
CA LEU A 157 -5.90 0.22 -21.49
C LEU A 157 -5.19 -0.73 -22.44
N GLU A 158 -3.91 -0.49 -22.72
CA GLU A 158 -3.12 -1.44 -23.51
C GLU A 158 -3.01 -2.80 -22.82
N ARG A 159 -2.89 -2.83 -21.49
CA ARG A 159 -2.94 -4.06 -20.70
C ARG A 159 -4.30 -4.74 -20.81
N HIS A 160 -5.39 -3.98 -20.73
CA HIS A 160 -6.75 -4.50 -20.87
C HIS A 160 -7.04 -5.07 -22.27
N TRP A 161 -6.52 -4.43 -23.32
CA TRP A 161 -6.73 -4.85 -24.71
C TRP A 161 -5.73 -5.89 -25.20
N ALA A 162 -4.68 -6.18 -24.44
CA ALA A 162 -3.73 -7.21 -24.81
C ALA A 162 -4.43 -8.57 -24.85
N LYS A 163 -4.58 -9.13 -26.05
CA LYS A 163 -5.23 -10.44 -26.31
C LYS A 163 -4.37 -11.65 -25.89
N SER A 164 -3.29 -11.41 -25.14
CA SER A 164 -2.40 -12.48 -24.72
C SER A 164 -2.93 -13.16 -23.46
N LEU A 165 -2.94 -14.50 -23.46
CA LEU A 165 -3.36 -15.34 -22.34
C LEU A 165 -2.57 -15.06 -21.03
N CYS A 166 -1.40 -14.43 -21.12
CA CYS A 166 -0.53 -14.13 -19.98
C CYS A 166 -0.71 -12.72 -19.41
N VAL A 167 -1.64 -11.91 -19.92
CA VAL A 167 -1.83 -10.53 -19.45
C VAL A 167 -2.97 -10.47 -18.45
N HIS A 168 -2.63 -10.12 -17.20
CA HIS A 168 -3.64 -9.95 -16.16
C HIS A 168 -4.54 -8.74 -16.47
N PRO A 169 -5.88 -8.92 -16.48
CA PRO A 169 -6.82 -7.82 -16.69
C PRO A 169 -6.71 -6.78 -15.57
N ILE A 170 -7.28 -5.59 -15.80
CA ILE A 170 -7.38 -4.55 -14.77
C ILE A 170 -8.16 -5.13 -13.59
N ALA A 171 -7.53 -5.16 -12.41
CA ALA A 171 -8.14 -5.73 -11.21
C ALA A 171 -9.34 -4.88 -10.78
N ALA A 172 -10.39 -5.54 -10.29
CA ALA A 172 -11.53 -4.88 -9.63
C ALA A 172 -11.18 -4.53 -8.17
N SER A 173 -10.07 -3.79 -8.00
CA SER A 173 -9.53 -3.37 -6.71
C SER A 173 -9.41 -1.85 -6.66
N MET A 174 -9.30 -1.32 -5.43
CA MET A 174 -9.07 0.11 -5.21
C MET A 174 -7.75 0.59 -5.84
N ASN A 175 -6.73 -0.27 -5.88
CA ASN A 175 -5.48 -0.03 -6.60
C ASN A 175 -5.34 -0.98 -7.79
N PRO A 176 -5.76 -0.55 -9.00
CA PRO A 176 -5.62 -1.37 -10.21
C PRO A 176 -4.20 -1.36 -10.79
N ILE A 177 -3.29 -0.56 -10.24
CA ILE A 177 -1.99 -0.22 -10.83
C ILE A 177 -0.94 -1.26 -10.43
N THR A 178 -0.30 -1.87 -11.43
CA THR A 178 0.80 -2.83 -11.23
C THR A 178 2.17 -2.18 -11.48
N GLN A 179 3.26 -2.82 -11.02
CA GLN A 179 4.61 -2.32 -11.26
C GLN A 179 4.93 -2.18 -12.77
N PRO A 180 4.55 -3.14 -13.65
CA PRO A 180 4.69 -2.96 -15.10
C PRO A 180 3.97 -1.73 -15.65
N ASP A 181 2.79 -1.38 -15.12
CA ASP A 181 2.03 -0.20 -15.56
C ASP A 181 2.82 1.10 -15.27
N ILE A 182 3.41 1.19 -14.07
CA ILE A 182 4.25 2.35 -13.67
C ILE A 182 5.49 2.44 -14.58
N LEU A 183 6.17 1.32 -14.81
CA LEU A 183 7.35 1.29 -15.69
C LEU A 183 7.01 1.71 -17.12
N LYS A 184 5.85 1.26 -17.63
CA LYS A 184 5.38 1.61 -18.97
C LYS A 184 5.00 3.08 -19.06
N ALA A 185 4.33 3.64 -18.05
CA ALA A 185 4.00 5.07 -17.97
C ALA A 185 5.24 5.97 -17.94
N ARG A 186 6.33 5.49 -17.33
CA ARG A 186 7.61 6.21 -17.29
C ARG A 186 8.41 6.15 -18.59
N ARG A 187 8.06 5.26 -19.54
CA ARG A 187 8.79 5.20 -20.82
C ARG A 187 8.71 6.55 -21.53
N PRO A 188 9.83 7.03 -22.11
CA PRO A 188 9.79 8.22 -22.92
C PRO A 188 8.83 7.97 -24.08
N SER A 189 7.91 8.92 -24.31
CA SER A 189 7.13 8.92 -25.54
C SER A 189 8.07 9.09 -26.73
N PRO A 190 7.73 8.57 -27.93
CA PRO A 190 8.40 8.99 -29.16
C PRO A 190 8.41 10.53 -29.23
N PRO A 191 9.32 11.15 -30.00
CA PRO A 191 9.58 12.59 -29.96
C PRO A 191 8.44 13.42 -30.56
N ASP A 192 7.28 13.39 -29.92
CA ASP A 192 6.32 14.48 -29.93
C ASP A 192 6.73 15.48 -28.86
N LYS A 193 6.65 16.76 -29.24
CA LYS A 193 7.20 17.95 -28.57
C LYS A 193 6.61 18.27 -27.19
N ILE A 194 6.40 17.27 -26.33
CA ILE A 194 6.01 17.47 -24.95
C ILE A 194 7.30 17.75 -24.18
N ARG A 195 7.56 19.05 -23.94
CA ARG A 195 8.56 19.48 -22.96
C ARG A 195 8.29 18.70 -21.67
N LEU A 196 9.23 17.84 -21.28
CA LEU A 196 9.29 17.29 -19.93
C LEU A 196 9.45 18.49 -18.99
N ALA A 197 8.32 19.06 -18.57
CA ALA A 197 8.32 19.98 -17.45
C ALA A 197 8.80 19.15 -16.27
N LYS A 198 10.00 19.46 -15.74
CA LYS A 198 10.37 19.03 -14.39
C LYS A 198 9.18 19.42 -13.52
N GLY A 199 8.48 18.43 -12.96
CA GLY A 199 7.31 18.68 -12.15
C GLY A 199 7.67 19.65 -11.04
N LYS A 200 7.21 20.89 -11.13
CA LYS A 200 7.27 21.82 -10.01
C LYS A 200 6.36 21.22 -8.94
N SER A 201 6.89 20.98 -7.75
CA SER A 201 6.04 20.53 -6.65
C SER A 201 4.93 21.57 -6.45
N PRO A 202 3.67 21.14 -6.35
CA PRO A 202 2.59 22.04 -6.01
C PRO A 202 2.89 22.68 -4.64
N SER A 203 2.60 23.96 -4.53
CA SER A 203 2.86 24.77 -3.35
C SER A 203 1.69 24.77 -2.36
N THR A 204 0.49 24.36 -2.79
CA THR A 204 -0.70 24.28 -1.93
C THR A 204 -1.58 23.06 -2.23
N GLU A 205 -2.42 22.67 -1.26
CA GLU A 205 -3.40 21.59 -1.42
C GLU A 205 -4.48 21.92 -2.47
N ALA A 206 -4.82 23.21 -2.64
CA ALA A 206 -5.76 23.66 -3.66
C ALA A 206 -5.22 23.43 -5.08
N GLU A 207 -3.91 23.66 -5.30
CA GLU A 207 -3.24 23.36 -6.57
C GLU A 207 -3.24 21.86 -6.89
N LEU A 208 -3.03 21.02 -5.86
CA LEU A 208 -3.13 19.56 -6.00
C LEU A 208 -4.53 19.12 -6.43
N GLU A 209 -5.56 19.58 -5.73
CA GLU A 209 -6.95 19.24 -6.03
C GLU A 209 -7.37 19.73 -7.43
N GLN A 210 -6.96 20.94 -7.82
CA GLN A 210 -7.19 21.45 -9.17
C GLN A 210 -6.46 20.59 -10.22
N GLY A 211 -5.23 20.17 -9.94
CA GLY A 211 -4.47 19.24 -10.77
C GLY A 211 -5.16 17.88 -10.93
N HIS A 212 -5.72 17.33 -9.85
CA HIS A 212 -6.48 16.07 -9.89
C HIS A 212 -7.75 16.20 -10.73
N LYS A 213 -8.51 17.29 -10.56
CA LYS A 213 -9.71 17.58 -11.36
C LYS A 213 -9.37 17.77 -12.84
N ALA A 214 -8.28 18.48 -13.14
CA ALA A 214 -7.81 18.67 -14.52
C ALA A 214 -7.37 17.34 -15.16
N ALA A 215 -6.63 16.50 -14.45
CA ALA A 215 -6.22 15.18 -14.91
C ALA A 215 -7.42 14.28 -15.23
N LYS A 216 -8.43 14.30 -14.35
CA LYS A 216 -9.70 13.59 -14.56
C LYS A 216 -10.43 14.12 -15.79
N ALA A 217 -10.61 15.44 -15.91
CA ALA A 217 -11.30 16.05 -17.04
C ALA A 217 -10.58 15.79 -18.38
N GLU A 218 -9.24 15.85 -18.42
CA GLU A 218 -8.46 15.51 -19.61
C GLU A 218 -8.64 14.03 -19.99
N SER A 219 -8.59 13.14 -19.00
CA SER A 219 -8.81 11.71 -19.20
C SER A 219 -10.23 11.46 -19.73
N GLU A 220 -11.25 12.04 -19.10
CA GLU A 220 -12.65 11.96 -19.55
C GLU A 220 -12.83 12.46 -20.98
N ARG A 221 -12.24 13.61 -21.33
CA ARG A 221 -12.31 14.16 -22.68
C ARG A 221 -11.72 13.18 -23.68
N ARG A 222 -10.50 12.67 -23.44
CA ARG A 222 -9.84 11.70 -24.33
C ARG A 222 -10.69 10.44 -24.51
N TYR A 223 -11.25 9.90 -23.43
CA TYR A 223 -12.04 8.67 -23.52
C TYR A 223 -13.42 8.85 -24.14
N ARG A 224 -14.01 10.05 -24.04
CA ARG A 224 -15.23 10.38 -24.81
C ARG A 224 -14.95 10.48 -26.31
N THR A 225 -13.75 10.93 -26.71
CA THR A 225 -13.38 11.06 -28.13
C THR A 225 -12.96 9.74 -28.79
N VAL A 226 -12.42 8.77 -28.03
CA VAL A 226 -11.75 7.56 -28.58
C VAL A 226 -12.63 6.28 -28.54
N ASN A 227 -13.96 6.41 -28.44
CA ASN A 227 -14.94 5.37 -28.12
C ASN A 227 -15.07 5.07 -26.62
N LYS A 228 -16.31 5.21 -26.15
CA LYS A 228 -16.81 5.01 -24.78
C LYS A 228 -16.02 3.92 -24.05
N LEU A 229 -15.46 4.26 -22.88
CA LEU A 229 -14.94 3.27 -21.93
C LEU A 229 -15.89 2.07 -21.88
N PHE A 230 -15.33 0.85 -21.93
CA PHE A 230 -16.12 -0.37 -21.99
C PHE A 230 -17.10 -0.43 -20.80
N THR A 231 -18.24 -1.08 -20.98
CA THR A 231 -19.26 -1.23 -19.94
C THR A 231 -18.63 -1.80 -18.66
N GLY A 232 -18.57 -0.99 -17.60
CA GLY A 232 -17.98 -1.36 -16.30
C GLY A 232 -16.61 -0.74 -15.99
N LEU A 233 -15.93 -0.14 -16.97
CA LEU A 233 -14.75 0.69 -16.73
C LEU A 233 -15.15 2.16 -16.55
N GLY A 234 -14.57 2.79 -15.55
CA GLY A 234 -14.76 4.20 -15.23
C GLY A 234 -13.46 4.84 -14.78
N LEU A 235 -13.52 6.15 -14.54
CA LEU A 235 -12.43 6.90 -13.92
C LEU A 235 -12.74 7.12 -12.45
N ASP A 236 -11.76 6.88 -11.60
CA ASP A 236 -11.89 7.22 -10.19
C ASP A 236 -11.82 8.73 -9.94
N ARG A 237 -11.80 9.12 -8.67
CA ARG A 237 -11.72 10.53 -8.26
C ARG A 237 -10.41 11.21 -8.64
N PHE A 238 -9.33 10.48 -8.93
CA PHE A 238 -8.03 11.02 -9.33
C PHE A 238 -7.75 10.84 -10.83
N GLY A 239 -8.71 10.29 -11.56
CA GLY A 239 -8.66 10.14 -13.01
C GLY A 239 -7.99 8.85 -13.48
N VAL A 240 -7.78 7.84 -12.63
CA VAL A 240 -7.22 6.54 -13.05
C VAL A 240 -8.34 5.62 -13.55
N VAL A 241 -8.08 4.92 -14.66
CA VAL A 241 -9.00 3.93 -15.24
C VAL A 241 -9.05 2.68 -14.36
N GLY A 242 -10.26 2.25 -14.00
CA GLY A 242 -10.49 1.03 -13.23
C GLY A 242 -11.92 0.54 -13.39
N PHE A 243 -12.25 -0.59 -12.75
CA PHE A 243 -13.62 -1.05 -12.66
C PHE A 243 -14.38 -0.22 -11.61
N TRP A 244 -15.29 0.62 -12.09
CA TRP A 244 -16.10 1.52 -11.25
C TRP A 244 -17.53 1.52 -11.78
N ARG A 245 -18.49 1.05 -10.99
CA ARG A 245 -19.90 1.42 -11.18
C ARG A 245 -20.17 2.63 -10.29
N GLU A 246 -20.93 3.59 -10.83
CA GLU A 246 -21.38 4.80 -10.14
C GLU A 246 -21.74 4.49 -8.68
N GLY A 247 -20.91 5.00 -7.76
CA GLY A 247 -21.18 4.99 -6.32
C GLY A 247 -20.61 3.83 -5.48
N VAL A 248 -20.10 2.73 -6.06
CA VAL A 248 -19.59 1.60 -5.25
C VAL A 248 -18.38 0.94 -5.91
N ALA A 249 -17.24 0.90 -5.21
CA ALA A 249 -16.11 0.07 -5.60
C ALA A 249 -16.56 -1.40 -5.61
N ILE A 250 -16.36 -2.12 -6.73
CA ILE A 250 -16.82 -3.52 -6.88
C ILE A 250 -16.24 -4.43 -5.78
N SER A 251 -15.11 -4.08 -5.19
CA SER A 251 -14.54 -4.78 -4.04
C SER A 251 -15.45 -4.80 -2.81
N ALA A 252 -16.27 -3.77 -2.56
CA ALA A 252 -17.23 -3.79 -1.45
C ALA A 252 -18.35 -4.82 -1.69
N ILE A 253 -18.76 -5.00 -2.94
CA ILE A 253 -19.76 -6.02 -3.32
C ILE A 253 -19.13 -7.40 -3.33
N ALA A 254 -17.91 -7.59 -3.84
CA ALA A 254 -17.24 -8.88 -3.84
C ALA A 254 -16.92 -9.38 -2.41
N ALA A 255 -16.48 -8.49 -1.50
CA ALA A 255 -16.24 -8.86 -0.11
C ALA A 255 -17.53 -9.16 0.67
N VAL A 256 -18.64 -8.47 0.35
CA VAL A 256 -19.96 -8.75 0.93
C VAL A 256 -20.58 -10.01 0.33
N VAL A 257 -20.42 -10.26 -0.97
CA VAL A 257 -20.92 -11.45 -1.66
C VAL A 257 -20.11 -12.70 -1.27
N SER A 258 -18.79 -12.63 -1.13
CA SER A 258 -18.00 -13.73 -0.56
C SER A 258 -18.43 -14.03 0.88
N ARG A 259 -18.61 -13.00 1.73
CA ARG A 259 -19.10 -13.21 3.11
C ARG A 259 -20.53 -13.77 3.18
N LEU A 260 -21.39 -13.44 2.22
CA LEU A 260 -22.75 -13.98 2.15
C LEU A 260 -22.78 -15.41 1.60
N LEU A 261 -21.91 -15.75 0.65
CA LEU A 261 -21.80 -17.12 0.11
C LEU A 261 -21.12 -18.08 1.10
N ASP A 262 -20.11 -17.60 1.84
CA ASP A 262 -19.50 -18.38 2.93
C ASP A 262 -20.48 -18.59 4.10
N GLY A 263 -21.41 -17.65 4.34
CA GLY A 263 -22.49 -17.78 5.32
C GLY A 263 -23.64 -18.70 4.87
N PHE A 264 -23.91 -18.79 3.57
CA PHE A 264 -24.99 -19.64 3.03
C PHE A 264 -24.60 -21.13 2.96
N HIS A 265 -23.31 -21.45 2.80
CA HIS A 265 -22.85 -22.84 2.84
C HIS A 265 -22.87 -23.48 4.24
N PHE A 266 -23.06 -22.70 5.31
CA PHE A 266 -23.18 -23.22 6.67
C PHE A 266 -24.62 -23.49 7.12
N ALA A 267 -25.63 -23.08 6.33
CA ALA A 267 -27.05 -23.19 6.71
C ALA A 267 -27.82 -24.32 5.99
N ILE A 268 -27.20 -25.01 5.02
CA ILE A 268 -27.84 -26.12 4.28
C ILE A 268 -27.02 -27.39 4.49
N GLY A 269 -27.10 -27.95 5.69
CA GLY A 269 -26.47 -29.22 6.01
C GLY A 269 -26.74 -29.60 7.45
N TYR A 270 -27.95 -30.12 7.70
CA TYR A 270 -28.32 -31.10 8.74
C TYR A 270 -29.83 -30.97 9.05
N ARG A 271 -30.66 -31.56 8.19
CA ARG A 271 -31.93 -32.19 8.60
C ARG A 271 -32.26 -33.28 7.59
N SER A 272 -31.92 -34.52 7.97
CA SER A 272 -32.64 -35.80 7.79
C SER A 272 -31.61 -36.91 7.75
#